data_AF-A0A933K1D4-F1
#
_entry.id   AF-A0A933K1D4-F1
#
_cell.length_a   1.000
_cell.length_b   1.000
_cell.length_c   1.000
_cell.angle_alpha   90.00
_cell.angle_beta   90.00
_cell.angle_gamma   90.00
#
_symmetry.space_group_name_H-M   'P 1'
#
loop_
_entity.id
_entity.type
_entity.pdbx_description
1 polymer ?
#
loop_
_entity_poly.entity_id
_entity_poly.type
_entity_poly.pdbx_seq_one_letter_code
_entity_poly.pdbx_strand_id
1 'polypeptide(L)'
;MPLGKDRCILQSKALDERAGLHLIIQRSLEEALLPFYRLQRILALVGLAGLAVTLVGGALIARSVSRPVLQLAESARKVQHGDFEARTDIGQDDEIGELAGSFNRMVAGLQERDRIRSLLGKVVSSDIAEELLKSPEIRLGGEEREVTVLFSDIRDFTTLCEGRSPAVILDMLNRYLTRMNDVIESQGGVVDKFIGDAIMAIFGAPLVRPDHVDRALRAALEMVRTLAELQNELAAEGFPEIRIGIGINTDVVVAGNMGSRDRLNYTVIGDGVNLASRLESQCKTFKTPIIVSEKTLQRAGGGWDTRPLGEITVKGKSEPTRIHALIGEGADRPEQG
;
A
#
# COMPACT_ATOMS: atom_id res chain seq x y z
N MET A 1 10.66 -93.04 32.99
CA MET A 1 11.29 -92.07 33.90
C MET A 1 12.10 -91.09 33.03
N PRO A 2 11.56 -89.94 32.63
CA PRO A 2 12.32 -88.99 31.84
C PRO A 2 13.24 -88.22 32.80
N LEU A 3 14.54 -88.21 32.53
CA LEU A 3 15.48 -87.33 33.21
C LEU A 3 15.04 -85.88 32.93
N GLY A 4 14.57 -85.18 33.96
CA GLY A 4 14.41 -83.74 33.93
C GLY A 4 15.74 -83.11 33.56
N LYS A 5 15.77 -82.39 32.43
CA LYS A 5 16.93 -81.63 31.94
C LYS A 5 17.13 -80.39 32.83
N ASP A 6 17.37 -80.57 34.11
CA ASP A 6 17.89 -79.50 34.93
C ASP A 6 19.35 -79.34 34.53
N ARG A 7 19.60 -78.36 33.66
CA ARG A 7 20.96 -77.99 33.28
C ARG A 7 21.67 -77.63 34.59
N CYS A 8 22.78 -78.30 34.88
CA CYS A 8 23.57 -78.07 36.09
C CYS A 8 24.96 -77.59 35.68
N ILE A 9 25.53 -76.67 36.47
CA ILE A 9 26.92 -76.26 36.32
C ILE A 9 27.75 -77.02 37.34
N LEU A 10 28.85 -77.63 36.87
CA LEU A 10 29.85 -78.29 37.71
C LEU A 10 31.04 -77.35 37.87
N GLN A 11 31.34 -76.94 39.10
CA GLN A 11 32.50 -76.10 39.40
C GLN A 11 33.49 -76.90 40.22
N SER A 12 34.71 -77.05 39.70
CA SER A 12 35.82 -77.74 40.35
C SER A 12 36.74 -76.72 41.03
N LYS A 13 37.03 -76.91 42.32
CA LYS A 13 38.04 -76.13 43.05
C LYS A 13 39.11 -77.08 43.60
N ALA A 14 40.38 -76.81 43.33
CA ALA A 14 41.49 -77.58 43.88
C ALA A 14 41.59 -77.30 45.39
N LEU A 15 41.59 -78.36 46.20
CA LEU A 15 41.76 -78.27 47.66
C LEU A 15 43.24 -78.36 48.05
N ASP A 16 44.04 -79.10 47.27
CA ASP A 16 45.49 -79.20 47.40
C ASP A 16 46.10 -79.49 46.01
N GLU A 17 46.89 -78.55 45.49
CA GLU A 17 47.50 -78.64 44.16
C GLU A 17 48.58 -79.71 44.04
N ARG A 18 49.18 -80.15 45.17
CA ARG A 18 50.23 -81.19 45.16
C ARG A 18 49.67 -82.61 45.24
N ALA A 19 48.45 -82.77 45.76
CA ALA A 19 47.79 -84.07 45.96
C ALA A 19 46.78 -84.44 44.85
N GLY A 20 46.50 -83.52 43.91
CA GLY A 20 45.55 -83.75 42.82
C GLY A 20 44.09 -83.84 43.26
N LEU A 21 43.74 -83.31 44.44
CA LEU A 21 42.40 -83.45 45.04
C LEU A 21 41.51 -82.27 44.66
N HIS A 22 40.42 -82.56 43.94
CA HIS A 22 39.46 -81.55 43.44
C HIS A 22 38.08 -81.74 44.07
N LEU A 23 37.49 -80.64 44.56
CA LEU A 23 36.11 -80.59 45.03
C LEU A 23 35.21 -80.18 43.86
N ILE A 24 34.26 -81.05 43.48
CA ILE A 24 33.27 -80.76 42.45
C ILE A 24 31.95 -80.42 43.13
N ILE A 25 31.49 -79.17 42.95
CA ILE A 25 30.20 -78.71 43.47
C ILE A 25 29.22 -78.65 42.29
N GLN A 26 28.07 -79.31 42.41
CA GLN A 26 26.98 -79.25 41.44
C GLN A 26 25.94 -78.22 41.90
N ARG A 27 25.63 -77.23 41.07
CA ARG A 27 24.53 -76.28 41.30
C ARG A 27 23.54 -76.28 40.14
N SER A 28 22.27 -76.01 40.45
CA SER A 28 21.23 -75.76 39.44
C SER A 28 21.61 -74.54 38.59
N LEU A 29 21.52 -74.64 37.26
CA LEU A 29 21.80 -73.53 36.34
C LEU A 29 20.87 -72.33 36.62
N GLU A 30 19.62 -72.56 37.02
CA GLU A 30 18.69 -71.47 37.36
C GLU A 30 19.16 -70.68 38.60
N GLU A 31 19.65 -71.38 39.63
CA GLU A 31 20.23 -70.75 40.81
C GLU A 31 21.53 -70.00 40.51
N ALA A 32 22.34 -70.55 39.61
CA ALA A 32 23.57 -69.90 39.15
C ALA A 32 23.30 -68.66 38.29
N LEU A 33 22.20 -68.62 37.52
CA LEU A 33 21.81 -67.51 36.65
C LEU A 33 20.89 -66.46 37.31
N LEU A 34 20.29 -66.75 38.46
CA LEU A 34 19.47 -65.81 39.23
C LEU A 34 20.11 -64.41 39.41
N PRO A 35 21.41 -64.28 39.75
CA PRO A 35 22.09 -62.98 39.84
C PRO A 35 22.15 -62.24 38.49
N PHE A 36 22.34 -62.98 37.39
CA PHE A 36 22.39 -62.44 36.04
C PHE A 36 21.01 -61.89 35.62
N TYR A 37 19.93 -62.64 35.82
CA TYR A 37 18.57 -62.17 35.53
C TYR A 37 18.16 -60.98 36.40
N ARG A 38 18.58 -60.93 37.68
CA ARG A 38 18.38 -59.76 38.55
C ARG A 38 19.10 -58.53 38.00
N LEU A 39 20.37 -58.68 37.62
CA LEU A 39 21.15 -57.59 37.02
C LEU A 39 20.52 -57.10 35.70
N GLN A 40 20.09 -58.03 34.84
CA GLN A 40 19.42 -57.70 33.58
C GLN A 40 18.12 -56.92 33.80
N ARG A 41 17.30 -57.32 34.79
CA ARG A 41 16.08 -56.57 35.16
C ARG A 41 16.40 -55.18 35.68
N ILE A 42 17.42 -55.04 36.54
CA ILE A 42 17.84 -53.73 37.06
C ILE A 42 18.31 -52.83 35.92
N LEU A 43 19.16 -53.34 35.02
CA LEU A 43 19.63 -52.59 33.84
C LEU A 43 18.47 -52.17 32.93
N ALA A 44 17.51 -53.07 32.69
CA ALA A 44 16.32 -52.75 31.89
C ALA A 44 15.46 -51.66 32.55
N LEU A 45 15.26 -51.73 33.87
CA LEU A 45 14.51 -50.71 34.61
C LEU A 45 15.20 -49.35 34.61
N VAL A 46 16.53 -49.32 34.81
CA VAL A 46 17.33 -48.09 34.72
C VAL A 46 17.28 -47.51 33.31
N GLY A 47 17.40 -48.35 32.28
CA GLY A 47 17.29 -47.92 30.88
C GLY A 47 15.90 -47.35 30.56
N LEU A 48 14.83 -47.99 31.02
CA LEU A 48 13.46 -47.52 30.84
C LEU A 48 13.22 -46.19 31.56
N ALA A 49 13.71 -46.06 32.79
CA ALA A 49 13.62 -44.82 33.56
C ALA A 49 14.39 -43.68 32.87
N GLY A 50 15.60 -43.96 32.37
CA GLY A 50 16.39 -43.01 31.59
C GLY A 50 15.65 -42.53 30.34
N LEU A 51 15.07 -43.46 29.57
CA LEU A 51 14.27 -43.14 28.38
C LEU A 51 13.05 -42.28 28.73
N ALA A 52 12.34 -42.61 29.81
CA ALA A 52 11.20 -41.83 30.28
C ALA A 52 11.59 -40.40 30.65
N VAL A 53 12.72 -40.22 31.37
CA VAL A 53 13.25 -38.90 31.71
C VAL A 53 13.61 -38.10 30.46
N THR A 54 14.25 -38.71 29.47
CA THR A 54 14.59 -38.03 28.20
C THR A 54 13.33 -37.61 27.43
N LEU A 55 12.32 -38.48 27.35
CA LEU A 55 11.06 -38.17 26.66
C LEU A 55 10.30 -37.04 27.36
N VAL A 56 10.19 -37.10 28.70
CA VAL A 56 9.52 -36.06 29.49
C VAL A 56 10.30 -34.74 29.43
N GLY A 57 11.61 -34.77 29.62
CA GLY A 57 12.47 -33.60 29.54
C GLY A 57 12.42 -32.94 28.15
N GLY A 58 12.47 -33.75 27.08
CA GLY A 58 12.31 -33.27 25.71
C GLY A 58 10.94 -32.65 25.46
N ALA A 59 9.86 -33.25 25.97
CA ALA A 59 8.52 -32.69 25.86
C ALA A 59 8.35 -31.39 26.66
N LEU A 60 9.02 -31.25 27.81
CA LEU A 60 9.03 -30.02 28.60
C LEU A 60 9.76 -28.90 27.86
N ILE A 61 10.99 -29.13 27.39
CA ILE A 61 11.76 -28.14 26.61
C ILE A 61 11.02 -27.73 25.33
N ALA A 62 10.43 -28.70 24.63
CA ALA A 62 9.66 -28.42 23.43
C ALA A 62 8.45 -27.51 23.73
N ARG A 63 7.82 -27.67 24.90
CA ARG A 63 6.68 -26.87 25.34
C ARG A 63 7.06 -25.51 25.89
N SER A 64 8.11 -25.42 26.71
CA SER A 64 8.53 -24.17 27.35
C SER A 64 9.33 -23.26 26.42
N VAL A 65 10.16 -23.82 25.52
CA VAL A 65 11.08 -23.04 24.69
C VAL A 65 10.75 -23.15 23.20
N SER A 66 10.78 -24.36 22.63
CA SER A 66 10.76 -24.50 21.16
C SER A 66 9.44 -24.03 20.53
N ARG A 67 8.30 -24.37 21.13
CA ARG A 67 6.97 -23.98 20.60
C ARG A 67 6.76 -22.45 20.60
N PRO A 68 6.94 -21.72 21.71
CA PRO A 68 6.80 -20.26 21.72
C PRO A 68 7.72 -19.54 20.72
N VAL A 69 8.97 -19.99 20.61
CA VAL A 69 9.94 -19.40 19.67
C VAL A 69 9.49 -19.61 18.22
N LEU A 70 8.99 -20.80 17.87
CA LEU A 70 8.44 -21.08 16.54
C LEU A 70 7.18 -20.25 16.25
N GLN A 71 6.30 -20.05 17.25
CA GLN A 71 5.12 -19.19 17.12
C GLN A 71 5.51 -17.73 16.88
N LEU A 72 6.50 -17.20 17.60
CA LEU A 72 7.04 -15.87 17.35
C LEU A 72 7.63 -15.75 15.94
N ALA A 73 8.39 -16.75 15.50
CA ALA A 73 8.97 -16.78 14.16
C ALA A 73 7.88 -16.80 13.06
N GLU A 74 6.80 -17.55 13.27
CA GLU A 74 5.68 -17.60 12.34
C GLU A 74 4.94 -16.26 12.27
N SER A 75 4.66 -15.63 13.42
CA SER A 75 4.02 -14.31 13.45
C SER A 75 4.92 -13.22 12.88
N ALA A 76 6.22 -13.27 13.11
CA ALA A 76 7.18 -12.36 12.47
C ALA A 76 7.15 -12.50 10.94
N ARG A 77 7.01 -13.73 10.41
CA ARG A 77 6.81 -13.94 8.97
C ARG A 77 5.50 -13.35 8.46
N LYS A 78 4.40 -13.43 9.22
CA LYS A 78 3.13 -12.79 8.84
C LYS A 78 3.27 -11.26 8.75
N VAL A 79 3.88 -10.65 9.76
CA VAL A 79 4.19 -9.21 9.81
C VAL A 79 5.07 -8.78 8.64
N GLN A 80 6.06 -9.60 8.24
CA GLN A 80 6.90 -9.35 7.06
C GLN A 80 6.09 -9.25 5.76
N HIS A 81 4.95 -9.95 5.67
CA HIS A 81 4.06 -9.91 4.50
C HIS A 81 2.93 -8.87 4.64
N GLY A 82 3.02 -7.96 5.63
CA GLY A 82 2.07 -6.86 5.81
C GLY A 82 0.86 -7.18 6.70
N ASP A 83 0.80 -8.37 7.31
CA ASP A 83 -0.23 -8.70 8.30
C ASP A 83 0.17 -8.15 9.68
N PHE A 84 -0.29 -6.92 9.97
CA PHE A 84 -0.07 -6.26 11.26
C PHE A 84 -1.17 -6.56 12.29
N GLU A 85 -2.14 -7.42 11.97
CA GLU A 85 -3.16 -7.88 12.94
C GLU A 85 -2.69 -9.12 13.71
N ALA A 86 -1.68 -9.84 13.19
CA ALA A 86 -1.06 -10.97 13.84
C ALA A 86 -0.58 -10.62 15.26
N ARG A 87 -1.19 -11.27 16.27
CA ARG A 87 -0.76 -11.21 17.67
C ARG A 87 -0.15 -12.54 18.08
N THR A 88 0.88 -12.49 18.90
CA THR A 88 1.42 -13.66 19.59
C THR A 88 0.96 -13.66 21.03
N ASP A 89 0.10 -14.60 21.39
CA ASP A 89 -0.28 -14.82 22.78
C ASP A 89 0.59 -15.93 23.37
N ILE A 90 1.60 -15.53 24.13
CA ILE A 90 2.48 -16.43 24.88
C ILE A 90 2.26 -16.12 26.36
N GLY A 91 1.39 -16.89 27.00
CA GLY A 91 1.04 -16.75 28.42
C GLY A 91 2.11 -17.31 29.38
N GLN A 92 3.39 -16.99 29.16
CA GLN A 92 4.48 -17.33 30.06
C GLN A 92 4.99 -16.06 30.76
N ASP A 93 5.32 -16.16 32.05
CA ASP A 93 5.90 -15.07 32.84
C ASP A 93 7.43 -15.24 32.93
N ASP A 94 8.09 -15.33 31.78
CA ASP A 94 9.54 -15.49 31.62
C ASP A 94 10.09 -14.54 30.54
N GLU A 95 11.37 -14.69 30.18
CA GLU A 95 12.01 -13.87 29.14
C GLU A 95 11.37 -14.04 27.76
N ILE A 96 10.78 -15.21 27.48
CA ILE A 96 10.07 -15.48 26.22
C ILE A 96 8.73 -14.72 26.22
N GLY A 97 8.03 -14.69 27.35
CA GLY A 97 6.85 -13.86 27.56
C GLY A 97 7.14 -12.37 27.41
N GLU A 98 8.23 -11.89 28.01
CA GLU A 98 8.67 -10.49 27.87
C GLU A 98 8.99 -10.13 26.40
N LEU A 99 9.67 -11.04 25.69
CA LEU A 99 9.96 -10.89 24.27
C LEU A 99 8.67 -10.85 23.44
N ALA A 100 7.70 -11.72 23.74
CA ALA A 100 6.40 -11.74 23.07
C ALA A 100 5.63 -10.44 23.30
N GLY A 101 5.64 -9.92 24.53
CA GLY A 101 5.06 -8.63 24.86
C GLY A 101 5.73 -7.47 24.10
N SER A 102 7.05 -7.48 24.01
CA SER A 102 7.82 -6.49 23.23
C SER A 102 7.54 -6.57 21.72
N PHE A 103 7.47 -7.78 21.18
CA PHE A 103 7.07 -8.03 19.80
C PHE A 103 5.66 -7.49 19.52
N ASN A 104 4.68 -7.80 20.37
CA ASN A 104 3.31 -7.31 20.22
C ASN A 104 3.22 -5.78 20.23
N ARG A 105 3.99 -5.10 21.11
CA ARG A 105 4.08 -3.63 21.13
C ARG A 105 4.67 -3.08 19.83
N MET A 106 5.72 -3.71 19.29
CA MET A 106 6.30 -3.34 18.00
C MET A 106 5.28 -3.49 16.86
N VAL A 107 4.56 -4.62 16.80
CA VAL A 107 3.52 -4.87 15.80
C VAL A 107 2.37 -3.86 15.92
N ALA A 108 1.94 -3.52 17.14
CA ALA A 108 0.96 -2.45 17.34
C ALA A 108 1.46 -1.10 16.81
N GLY A 109 2.73 -0.77 17.04
CA GLY A 109 3.35 0.42 16.47
C GLY A 109 3.41 0.41 14.93
N LEU A 110 3.68 -0.74 14.32
CA LEU A 110 3.64 -0.90 12.85
C LEU A 110 2.22 -0.73 12.30
N GLN A 111 1.23 -1.36 12.92
CA GLN A 111 -0.18 -1.23 12.56
C GLN A 111 -0.64 0.23 12.60
N GLU A 112 -0.27 0.96 13.66
CA GLU A 112 -0.62 2.38 13.79
C GLU A 112 0.05 3.22 12.71
N ARG A 113 1.33 2.97 12.40
CA ARG A 113 2.03 3.67 11.31
C ARG A 113 1.42 3.39 9.94
N ASP A 114 1.00 2.15 9.68
CA ASP A 114 0.33 1.77 8.44
C ASP A 114 -1.03 2.47 8.30
N ARG A 115 -1.80 2.53 9.40
CA ARG A 115 -3.06 3.28 9.46
C ARG A 115 -2.86 4.77 9.20
N ILE A 116 -1.86 5.39 9.83
CA ILE A 116 -1.50 6.80 9.57
C ILE A 116 -1.16 6.99 8.09
N ARG A 117 -0.35 6.11 7.51
CA ARG A 117 0.00 6.15 6.08
C ARG A 117 -1.24 6.05 5.18
N SER A 118 -2.14 5.12 5.47
CA SER A 118 -3.40 4.95 4.74
C SER A 118 -4.29 6.19 4.82
N LEU A 119 -4.37 6.84 5.98
CA LEU A 119 -5.14 8.07 6.17
C LEU A 119 -4.49 9.26 5.44
N LEU A 120 -3.17 9.39 5.50
CA LEU A 120 -2.45 10.44 4.77
C LEU A 120 -2.59 10.29 3.25
N GLY A 121 -2.66 9.06 2.73
CA GLY A 121 -2.95 8.79 1.32
C GLY A 121 -4.33 9.26 0.85
N LYS A 122 -5.27 9.53 1.76
CA LYS A 122 -6.56 10.17 1.42
C LYS A 122 -6.49 11.69 1.36
N VAL A 123 -5.40 12.29 1.84
CA VAL A 123 -5.20 13.73 1.94
C VAL A 123 -4.14 14.21 0.93
N VAL A 124 -3.22 13.32 0.55
CA VAL A 124 -2.10 13.60 -0.34
C VAL A 124 -2.09 12.55 -1.45
N SER A 125 -1.97 12.97 -2.71
CA SER A 125 -1.89 12.04 -3.83
C SER A 125 -0.68 11.11 -3.72
N SER A 126 -0.77 9.92 -4.30
CA SER A 126 0.34 8.94 -4.33
C SER A 126 1.62 9.54 -4.87
N ASP A 127 1.52 10.36 -5.92
CA ASP A 127 2.65 10.97 -6.61
C ASP A 127 3.34 12.01 -5.73
N ILE A 128 2.57 12.82 -4.97
CA ILE A 128 3.14 13.75 -3.99
C ILE A 128 3.77 12.96 -2.83
N ALA A 129 3.10 11.92 -2.32
CA ALA A 129 3.65 11.10 -1.25
C ALA A 129 4.96 10.40 -1.65
N GLU A 130 5.05 9.88 -2.87
CA GLU A 130 6.27 9.28 -3.40
C GLU A 130 7.41 10.31 -3.50
N GLU A 131 7.12 11.51 -3.99
CA GLU A 131 8.10 12.58 -4.08
C GLU A 131 8.60 13.03 -2.69
N LEU A 132 7.69 13.14 -1.72
CA LEU A 132 8.04 13.47 -0.32
C LEU A 132 8.90 12.38 0.33
N LEU A 133 8.77 11.11 -0.08
CA LEU A 133 9.59 10.01 0.43
C LEU A 133 11.01 9.97 -0.18
N LYS A 134 11.25 10.59 -1.33
CA LYS A 134 12.58 10.63 -1.98
C LYS A 134 13.56 11.57 -1.28
N SER A 135 13.07 12.57 -0.56
CA SER A 135 13.91 13.55 0.15
C SER A 135 13.83 13.39 1.66
N PRO A 136 14.96 13.30 2.39
CA PRO A 136 14.96 13.16 3.85
C PRO A 136 14.43 14.41 4.59
N GLU A 137 14.31 15.55 3.90
CA GLU A 137 13.75 16.79 4.44
C GLU A 137 12.78 17.44 3.43
N ILE A 138 11.57 17.78 3.89
CA ILE A 138 10.63 18.61 3.13
C ILE A 138 11.06 20.07 3.28
N ARG A 139 11.73 20.62 2.27
CA ARG A 139 12.16 22.03 2.27
C ARG A 139 11.16 22.91 1.53
N LEU A 140 10.98 24.13 2.04
CA LEU A 140 10.34 25.22 1.30
C LEU A 140 11.19 25.54 0.07
N GLY A 141 10.51 25.74 -1.06
CA GLY A 141 11.16 26.00 -2.34
C GLY A 141 10.50 25.21 -3.45
N GLY A 142 10.77 25.62 -4.67
CA GLY A 142 10.31 24.95 -5.87
C GLY A 142 11.33 25.11 -6.97
N GLU A 143 11.16 24.29 -8.00
CA GLU A 143 11.95 24.37 -9.21
C GLU A 143 11.07 24.80 -10.38
N GLU A 144 11.68 25.48 -11.34
CA GLU A 144 11.01 25.81 -12.58
C GLU A 144 10.77 24.53 -13.36
N ARG A 145 9.48 24.25 -13.62
CA ARG A 145 9.05 23.12 -14.42
C ARG A 145 8.03 23.58 -15.44
N GLU A 146 8.15 23.04 -16.64
CA GLU A 146 7.04 23.10 -17.59
C GLU A 146 5.96 22.12 -17.13
N VAL A 147 4.76 22.64 -16.93
CA VAL A 147 3.59 21.85 -16.53
C VAL A 147 2.40 22.22 -17.39
N THR A 148 1.42 21.34 -17.46
CA THR A 148 0.09 21.66 -17.98
C THR A 148 -0.90 21.73 -16.84
N VAL A 149 -1.52 22.89 -16.68
CA VAL A 149 -2.50 23.16 -15.63
C VAL A 149 -3.89 23.06 -16.22
N LEU A 150 -4.75 22.32 -15.54
CA LEU A 150 -6.17 22.18 -15.84
C LEU A 150 -6.97 22.77 -14.67
N PHE A 151 -7.84 23.73 -14.98
CA PHE A 151 -8.89 24.19 -14.08
C PHE A 151 -10.23 23.70 -14.60
N SER A 152 -11.07 23.16 -13.73
CA SER A 152 -12.46 22.81 -14.05
C SER A 152 -13.38 23.39 -13.01
N ASP A 153 -14.57 23.86 -13.39
CA ASP A 153 -15.59 24.35 -12.45
C ASP A 153 -17.00 23.99 -12.91
N ILE A 154 -17.94 23.79 -11.97
CA ILE A 154 -19.34 23.54 -12.31
C ILE A 154 -20.02 24.86 -12.65
N ARG A 155 -20.68 24.91 -13.81
CA ARG A 155 -21.39 26.10 -14.24
C ARG A 155 -22.62 26.33 -13.37
N ASP A 156 -22.74 27.56 -12.91
CA ASP A 156 -23.90 28.04 -12.17
C ASP A 156 -24.17 27.17 -10.90
N PHE A 157 -23.10 26.65 -10.28
CA PHE A 157 -23.19 25.78 -9.09
C PHE A 157 -23.94 26.40 -7.92
N THR A 158 -23.81 27.72 -7.71
CA THR A 158 -24.61 28.43 -6.70
C THR A 158 -26.10 28.23 -6.94
N THR A 159 -26.55 28.35 -8.19
CA THR A 159 -27.96 28.12 -8.57
C THR A 159 -28.33 26.65 -8.45
N LEU A 160 -27.39 25.72 -8.70
CA LEU A 160 -27.60 24.29 -8.47
C LEU A 160 -27.86 23.97 -6.98
N CYS A 161 -27.25 24.73 -6.07
CA CYS A 161 -27.41 24.59 -4.62
C CYS A 161 -28.75 25.14 -4.10
N GLU A 162 -29.37 26.08 -4.81
CA GLU A 162 -30.60 26.72 -4.38
C GLU A 162 -31.74 25.71 -4.25
N GLY A 163 -32.44 25.72 -3.11
CA GLY A 163 -33.61 24.86 -2.87
C GLY A 163 -33.29 23.39 -2.55
N ARG A 164 -32.02 22.99 -2.40
CA ARG A 164 -31.61 21.63 -2.02
C ARG A 164 -31.02 21.59 -0.61
N SER A 165 -31.10 20.42 0.03
CA SER A 165 -30.47 20.24 1.34
C SER A 165 -28.94 20.16 1.20
N PRO A 166 -28.17 20.66 2.16
CA PRO A 166 -26.71 20.56 2.12
C PRO A 166 -26.19 19.13 1.99
N ALA A 167 -26.89 18.16 2.58
CA ALA A 167 -26.50 16.74 2.51
C ALA A 167 -26.61 16.19 1.08
N VAL A 168 -27.66 16.56 0.34
CA VAL A 168 -27.87 16.15 -1.05
C VAL A 168 -26.85 16.80 -1.98
N ILE A 169 -26.52 18.08 -1.76
CA ILE A 169 -25.47 18.77 -2.54
C ILE A 169 -24.10 18.15 -2.27
N LEU A 170 -23.79 17.83 -1.00
CA LEU A 170 -22.51 17.24 -0.63
C LEU A 170 -22.33 15.84 -1.23
N ASP A 171 -23.37 15.01 -1.24
CA ASP A 171 -23.32 13.68 -1.86
C ASP A 171 -23.05 13.77 -3.37
N MET A 172 -23.81 14.61 -4.07
CA MET A 172 -23.61 14.85 -5.51
C MET A 172 -22.21 15.40 -5.80
N LEU A 173 -21.75 16.38 -5.02
CA LEU A 173 -20.44 16.98 -5.19
C LEU A 173 -19.33 15.95 -4.96
N ASN A 174 -19.42 15.12 -3.93
CA ASN A 174 -18.44 14.06 -3.69
C ASN A 174 -18.40 13.06 -4.86
N ARG A 175 -19.57 12.64 -5.38
CA ARG A 175 -19.62 11.75 -6.56
C ARG A 175 -18.96 12.38 -7.79
N TYR A 176 -19.26 13.65 -8.05
CA TYR A 176 -18.62 14.41 -9.13
C TYR A 176 -17.10 14.50 -8.94
N LEU A 177 -16.64 15.00 -7.79
CA LEU A 177 -15.21 15.18 -7.51
C LEU A 177 -14.45 13.86 -7.55
N THR A 178 -15.03 12.77 -7.04
CA THR A 178 -14.44 11.42 -7.15
C THR A 178 -14.26 11.01 -8.61
N ARG A 179 -15.31 11.09 -9.43
CA ARG A 179 -15.23 10.70 -10.85
C ARG A 179 -14.24 11.55 -11.63
N MET A 180 -14.20 12.85 -11.38
CA MET A 180 -13.24 13.74 -12.04
C MET A 180 -11.79 13.44 -11.60
N ASN A 181 -11.57 13.18 -10.30
CA ASN A 181 -10.27 12.79 -9.78
C ASN A 181 -9.78 11.47 -10.43
N ASP A 182 -10.65 10.46 -10.51
CA ASP A 182 -10.33 9.17 -11.11
C ASP A 182 -9.87 9.35 -12.58
N VAL A 183 -10.55 10.20 -13.35
CA VAL A 183 -10.16 10.52 -14.74
C VAL A 183 -8.79 11.21 -14.78
N ILE A 184 -8.58 12.23 -13.95
CA ILE A 184 -7.31 12.99 -13.91
C ILE A 184 -6.15 12.06 -13.55
N GLU A 185 -6.30 11.24 -12.51
CA GLU A 185 -5.28 10.28 -12.06
C GLU A 185 -5.01 9.19 -13.11
N SER A 186 -6.04 8.69 -13.80
CA SER A 186 -5.88 7.68 -14.86
C SER A 186 -5.00 8.19 -16.02
N GLN A 187 -5.06 9.49 -16.30
CA GLN A 187 -4.21 10.14 -17.30
C GLN A 187 -2.86 10.57 -16.72
N GLY A 188 -2.61 10.38 -15.43
CA GLY A 188 -1.34 10.72 -14.78
C GLY A 188 -1.23 12.17 -14.33
N GLY A 189 -2.36 12.86 -14.19
CA GLY A 189 -2.44 14.15 -13.55
C GLY A 189 -2.56 14.01 -12.04
N VAL A 190 -2.22 15.08 -11.33
CA VAL A 190 -2.37 15.19 -9.89
C VAL A 190 -3.33 16.33 -9.59
N VAL A 191 -4.39 16.06 -8.82
CA VAL A 191 -5.24 17.12 -8.28
C VAL A 191 -4.46 17.85 -7.19
N ASP A 192 -4.17 19.12 -7.43
CA ASP A 192 -3.48 20.02 -6.50
C ASP A 192 -4.41 20.41 -5.35
N LYS A 193 -5.64 20.82 -5.69
CA LYS A 193 -6.69 21.13 -4.71
C LYS A 193 -8.09 21.18 -5.33
N PHE A 194 -9.07 20.99 -4.46
CA PHE A 194 -10.46 21.35 -4.69
C PHE A 194 -10.73 22.74 -4.11
N ILE A 195 -11.49 23.57 -4.83
CA ILE A 195 -11.87 24.93 -4.42
C ILE A 195 -13.40 25.03 -4.55
N GLY A 196 -14.11 24.52 -3.55
CA GLY A 196 -15.56 24.32 -3.68
C GLY A 196 -15.85 23.22 -4.69
N ASP A 197 -16.53 23.59 -5.77
CA ASP A 197 -16.82 22.75 -6.95
C ASP A 197 -15.74 22.79 -8.03
N ALA A 198 -14.77 23.70 -7.90
CA ALA A 198 -13.66 23.79 -8.82
C ALA A 198 -12.54 22.78 -8.50
N ILE A 199 -11.89 22.30 -9.55
CA ILE A 199 -10.76 21.37 -9.52
C ILE A 199 -9.57 22.06 -10.16
N MET A 200 -8.44 22.08 -9.46
CA MET A 200 -7.14 22.43 -10.03
C MET A 200 -6.28 21.18 -10.12
N ALA A 201 -5.87 20.82 -11.33
CA ALA A 201 -5.01 19.68 -11.60
C ALA A 201 -3.74 20.08 -12.37
N ILE A 202 -2.69 19.31 -12.14
CA ILE A 202 -1.36 19.54 -12.70
C ILE A 202 -0.90 18.27 -13.40
N PHE A 203 -0.36 18.44 -14.60
CA PHE A 203 0.30 17.39 -15.38
C PHE A 203 1.76 17.79 -15.61
N GLY A 204 2.69 16.84 -15.44
CA GLY A 204 4.13 17.08 -15.57
C GLY A 204 4.84 17.42 -14.25
N ALA A 205 4.11 17.48 -13.14
CA ALA A 205 4.65 17.59 -11.78
C ALA A 205 3.72 16.87 -10.78
N PRO A 206 4.23 16.28 -9.68
CA PRO A 206 5.64 16.17 -9.30
C PRO A 206 6.41 15.13 -10.14
N LEU A 207 5.71 14.23 -10.83
CA LEU A 207 6.34 13.28 -11.75
C LEU A 207 6.44 13.88 -13.16
N VAL A 208 7.65 13.87 -13.71
CA VAL A 208 7.91 14.35 -15.08
C VAL A 208 7.43 13.33 -16.09
N ARG A 209 6.55 13.76 -17.00
CA ARG A 209 6.04 12.95 -18.11
C ARG A 209 6.09 13.77 -19.40
N PRO A 210 6.88 13.41 -20.43
CA PRO A 210 7.00 14.21 -21.64
C PRO A 210 5.69 14.44 -22.40
N ASP A 211 4.74 13.51 -22.28
CA ASP A 211 3.40 13.55 -22.89
C ASP A 211 2.35 14.23 -21.99
N HIS A 212 2.76 15.00 -20.98
CA HIS A 212 1.87 15.63 -20.00
C HIS A 212 0.81 16.55 -20.64
N VAL A 213 1.14 17.18 -21.78
CA VAL A 213 0.21 18.05 -22.52
C VAL A 213 -0.93 17.22 -23.09
N ASP A 214 -0.61 16.16 -23.83
CA ASP A 214 -1.60 15.28 -24.47
C ASP A 214 -2.46 14.55 -23.43
N ARG A 215 -1.88 14.19 -22.28
CA ARG A 215 -2.60 13.61 -21.14
C ARG A 215 -3.64 14.57 -20.56
N ALA A 216 -3.28 15.84 -20.39
CA ALA A 216 -4.21 16.86 -19.90
C ALA A 216 -5.38 17.10 -20.86
N LEU A 217 -5.11 17.13 -22.17
CA LEU A 217 -6.13 17.27 -23.20
C LEU A 217 -7.08 16.05 -23.23
N ARG A 218 -6.54 14.83 -23.15
CA ARG A 218 -7.31 13.58 -23.00
C ARG A 218 -8.17 13.59 -21.74
N ALA A 219 -7.58 13.94 -20.60
CA ALA A 219 -8.29 14.03 -19.33
C ALA A 219 -9.49 14.98 -19.43
N ALA A 220 -9.32 16.15 -20.03
CA ALA A 220 -10.41 17.10 -20.19
C ALA A 220 -11.57 16.57 -21.05
N LEU A 221 -11.28 15.88 -22.15
CA LEU A 221 -12.31 15.23 -22.97
C LEU A 221 -13.03 14.12 -22.20
N GLU A 222 -12.28 13.32 -21.45
CA GLU A 222 -12.81 12.21 -20.67
C GLU A 222 -13.60 12.68 -19.44
N MET A 223 -13.23 13.80 -18.83
CA MET A 223 -14.02 14.47 -17.77
C MET A 223 -15.40 14.88 -18.29
N VAL A 224 -15.47 15.46 -19.50
CA VAL A 224 -16.76 15.83 -20.13
C VAL A 224 -17.61 14.60 -20.42
N ARG A 225 -17.00 13.52 -20.93
CA ARG A 225 -17.71 12.24 -21.18
C ARG A 225 -18.22 11.61 -19.89
N THR A 226 -17.37 11.53 -18.87
CA THR A 226 -17.69 10.96 -17.56
C THR A 226 -18.79 11.76 -16.85
N LEU A 227 -18.78 13.09 -17.00
CA LEU A 227 -19.88 13.91 -16.49
C LEU A 227 -21.20 13.60 -17.19
N ALA A 228 -21.19 13.37 -18.51
CA ALA A 228 -22.40 13.00 -19.24
C ALA A 228 -22.95 11.63 -18.79
N GLU A 229 -22.09 10.70 -18.39
CA GLU A 229 -22.49 9.43 -17.79
C GLU A 229 -23.11 9.64 -16.39
N LEU A 230 -22.43 10.39 -15.52
CA LEU A 230 -22.92 10.74 -14.19
C LEU A 230 -24.25 11.51 -14.26
N GLN A 231 -24.42 12.35 -15.28
CA GLN A 231 -25.65 13.12 -15.50
C GLN A 231 -26.87 12.21 -15.66
N ASN A 232 -26.73 11.00 -16.24
CA ASN A 232 -27.83 10.06 -16.37
C ASN A 232 -28.32 9.56 -15.00
N GLU A 233 -27.38 9.33 -14.06
CA GLU A 233 -27.70 8.95 -12.67
C GLU A 233 -28.38 10.12 -11.95
N LEU A 234 -27.77 11.32 -12.02
CA LEU A 234 -28.25 12.51 -11.33
C LEU A 234 -29.62 13.00 -11.86
N ALA A 235 -29.90 12.81 -13.15
CA ALA A 235 -31.21 13.11 -13.73
C ALA A 235 -32.32 12.26 -13.11
N ALA A 236 -32.06 10.98 -12.82
CA ALA A 236 -33.02 10.11 -12.14
C ALA A 236 -33.30 10.56 -10.69
N GLU A 237 -32.35 11.27 -10.09
CA GLU A 237 -32.44 11.89 -8.76
C GLU A 237 -33.00 13.33 -8.81
N GLY A 238 -33.43 13.78 -10.00
CA GLY A 238 -34.07 15.08 -10.21
C GLY A 238 -33.11 16.27 -10.22
N PHE A 239 -31.80 16.06 -10.45
CA PHE A 239 -30.87 17.16 -10.72
C PHE A 239 -31.05 17.70 -12.15
N PRO A 240 -30.89 19.03 -12.36
CA PRO A 240 -30.84 19.59 -13.70
C PRO A 240 -29.56 19.15 -14.44
N GLU A 241 -29.46 19.53 -15.71
CA GLU A 241 -28.23 19.33 -16.49
C GLU A 241 -27.05 20.09 -15.84
N ILE A 242 -26.04 19.34 -15.41
CA ILE A 242 -24.78 19.84 -14.88
C ILE A 242 -23.81 19.97 -16.04
N ARG A 243 -23.15 21.13 -16.12
CA ARG A 243 -22.15 21.43 -17.14
C ARG A 243 -20.91 21.96 -16.48
N ILE A 244 -19.75 21.67 -17.07
CA ILE A 244 -18.46 22.14 -16.59
C ILE A 244 -17.80 23.09 -17.58
N GLY A 245 -17.00 24.01 -17.06
CA GLY A 245 -15.97 24.72 -17.83
C GLY A 245 -14.62 24.08 -17.53
N ILE A 246 -13.77 23.92 -18.54
CA ILE A 246 -12.39 23.42 -18.38
C ILE A 246 -11.44 24.36 -19.11
N GLY A 247 -10.49 24.94 -18.38
CA GLY A 247 -9.43 25.80 -18.90
C GLY A 247 -8.08 25.11 -18.79
N ILE A 248 -7.32 25.07 -19.89
CA ILE A 248 -6.04 24.36 -19.94
C ILE A 248 -4.94 25.27 -20.48
N ASN A 249 -3.83 25.34 -19.75
CA ASN A 249 -2.65 26.07 -20.20
C ASN A 249 -1.35 25.35 -19.83
N THR A 250 -0.43 25.24 -20.79
CA THR A 250 0.96 24.81 -20.58
C THR A 250 1.88 26.00 -20.40
N ASP A 251 2.65 26.01 -19.31
CA ASP A 251 3.63 27.06 -19.05
C ASP A 251 4.77 26.57 -18.16
N VAL A 252 5.87 27.33 -18.12
CA VAL A 252 6.92 27.16 -17.12
C VAL A 252 6.48 27.87 -15.85
N VAL A 253 6.40 27.13 -14.75
CA VAL A 253 5.93 27.60 -13.44
C VAL A 253 6.89 27.13 -12.34
N VAL A 254 6.78 27.72 -11.16
CA VAL A 254 7.52 27.23 -9.98
C VAL A 254 6.68 26.15 -9.31
N ALA A 255 7.15 24.90 -9.34
CA ALA A 255 6.53 23.75 -8.71
C ALA A 255 7.29 23.39 -7.42
N GLY A 256 6.61 23.30 -6.28
CA GLY A 256 7.28 22.95 -5.03
C GLY A 256 6.42 23.09 -3.78
N ASN A 257 7.05 22.88 -2.62
CA ASN A 257 6.38 22.97 -1.33
C ASN A 257 6.25 24.42 -0.90
N MET A 258 5.03 24.87 -0.68
CA MET A 258 4.71 26.24 -0.27
C MET A 258 3.76 26.25 0.93
N GLY A 259 3.90 27.29 1.77
CA GLY A 259 3.08 27.47 2.97
C GLY A 259 3.92 27.95 4.16
N SER A 260 3.54 27.55 5.36
CA SER A 260 4.28 27.84 6.59
C SER A 260 5.15 26.65 7.00
N ARG A 261 6.01 26.83 8.01
CA ARG A 261 6.87 25.75 8.54
C ARG A 261 6.07 24.51 8.97
N ASP A 262 4.85 24.71 9.44
CA ASP A 262 4.00 23.64 9.99
C ASP A 262 2.90 23.19 9.02
N ARG A 263 2.76 23.86 7.87
CA ARG A 263 1.74 23.56 6.85
C ARG A 263 2.30 23.80 5.46
N LEU A 264 2.74 22.72 4.83
CA LEU A 264 3.29 22.72 3.48
C LEU A 264 2.31 22.02 2.53
N ASN A 265 2.08 22.62 1.37
CA ASN A 265 1.38 22.00 0.25
C ASN A 265 2.32 22.02 -0.95
N TYR A 266 2.50 20.86 -1.59
CA TYR A 266 3.10 20.84 -2.91
C TYR A 266 2.12 21.48 -3.89
N THR A 267 2.54 22.51 -4.61
CA THR A 267 1.67 23.25 -5.54
C THR A 267 2.50 23.95 -6.61
N VAL A 268 1.83 24.54 -7.61
CA VAL A 268 2.46 25.35 -8.66
C VAL A 268 2.04 26.80 -8.57
N ILE A 269 2.98 27.71 -8.79
CA ILE A 269 2.72 29.15 -8.91
C ILE A 269 3.36 29.70 -10.17
N GLY A 270 2.60 30.51 -10.89
CA GLY A 270 3.07 31.25 -12.05
C GLY A 270 1.92 31.87 -12.82
N ASP A 271 2.23 32.80 -13.71
CA ASP A 271 1.22 33.45 -14.55
C ASP A 271 0.46 32.45 -15.42
N GLY A 272 1.11 31.36 -15.83
CA GLY A 272 0.49 30.27 -16.58
C GLY A 272 -0.64 29.56 -15.83
N VAL A 273 -0.56 29.48 -14.50
CA VAL A 273 -1.61 28.92 -13.63
C VAL A 273 -2.84 29.83 -13.65
N ASN A 274 -2.63 31.13 -13.50
CA ASN A 274 -3.68 32.14 -13.53
C ASN A 274 -4.38 32.21 -14.89
N LEU A 275 -3.65 31.96 -15.99
CA LEU A 275 -4.23 31.88 -17.33
C LEU A 275 -5.19 30.69 -17.43
N ALA A 276 -4.82 29.49 -16.99
CA ALA A 276 -5.69 28.32 -17.03
C ALA A 276 -7.04 28.55 -16.32
N SER A 277 -7.02 29.11 -15.10
CA SER A 277 -8.25 29.49 -14.37
C SER A 277 -9.09 30.51 -15.14
N ARG A 278 -8.48 31.48 -15.83
CA ARG A 278 -9.24 32.44 -16.64
C ARG A 278 -9.83 31.82 -17.89
N LEU A 279 -9.13 30.88 -18.53
CA LEU A 279 -9.65 30.13 -19.68
C LEU A 279 -10.89 29.32 -19.29
N GLU A 280 -10.86 28.69 -18.12
CA GLU A 280 -12.01 28.01 -17.53
C GLU A 280 -13.18 28.99 -17.47
N SER A 281 -13.00 30.15 -16.85
CA SER A 281 -14.12 31.09 -16.66
C SER A 281 -14.66 31.65 -17.99
N GLN A 282 -13.83 31.70 -19.04
CA GLN A 282 -14.27 32.10 -20.40
C GLN A 282 -15.09 31.01 -21.12
N CYS A 283 -15.09 29.77 -20.64
CA CYS A 283 -15.92 28.68 -21.18
C CYS A 283 -17.41 29.06 -21.22
N LYS A 284 -17.87 29.85 -20.23
CA LYS A 284 -19.24 30.41 -20.19
C LYS A 284 -19.50 31.40 -21.33
N THR A 285 -18.58 32.33 -21.57
CA THR A 285 -18.68 33.35 -22.62
C THR A 285 -18.70 32.71 -24.02
N PHE A 286 -17.77 31.79 -24.29
CA PHE A 286 -17.63 31.15 -25.60
C PHE A 286 -18.54 29.93 -25.78
N LYS A 287 -19.32 29.55 -24.77
CA LYS A 287 -20.29 28.44 -24.78
C LYS A 287 -19.66 27.12 -25.26
N THR A 288 -18.44 26.84 -24.81
CA THR A 288 -17.71 25.59 -25.08
C THR A 288 -17.29 24.96 -23.75
N PRO A 289 -17.29 23.62 -23.59
CA PRO A 289 -16.90 22.99 -22.33
C PRO A 289 -15.41 23.14 -22.05
N ILE A 290 -14.56 23.15 -23.08
CA ILE A 290 -13.11 23.14 -22.93
C ILE A 290 -12.51 24.30 -23.73
N ILE A 291 -11.63 25.07 -23.10
CA ILE A 291 -10.79 26.09 -23.73
C ILE A 291 -9.32 25.80 -23.42
N VAL A 292 -8.51 25.79 -24.46
CA VAL A 292 -7.05 25.59 -24.40
C VAL A 292 -6.34 26.81 -24.94
N SER A 293 -5.18 27.16 -24.36
CA SER A 293 -4.30 28.18 -24.95
C SER A 293 -3.63 27.65 -26.22
N GLU A 294 -3.34 28.54 -27.16
CA GLU A 294 -2.56 28.16 -28.36
C GLU A 294 -1.19 27.58 -27.99
N LYS A 295 -0.54 28.11 -26.95
CA LYS A 295 0.73 27.58 -26.42
C LYS A 295 0.63 26.11 -26.04
N THR A 296 -0.48 25.69 -25.43
CA THR A 296 -0.75 24.29 -25.10
C THR A 296 -0.81 23.43 -26.36
N LEU A 297 -1.55 23.88 -27.38
CA LEU A 297 -1.68 23.14 -28.64
C LEU A 297 -0.37 23.03 -29.42
N GLN A 298 0.47 24.06 -29.36
CA GLN A 298 1.81 24.03 -29.98
C GLN A 298 2.76 23.03 -29.30
N ARG A 299 2.50 22.66 -28.04
CA ARG A 299 3.28 21.69 -27.26
C ARG A 299 2.70 20.27 -27.28
N ALA A 300 1.47 20.11 -27.77
CA ALA A 300 0.81 18.82 -27.88
C ALA A 300 1.40 18.00 -29.05
N GLY A 301 1.32 16.67 -28.98
CA GLY A 301 1.86 15.73 -29.99
C GLY A 301 1.15 15.71 -31.34
N GLY A 302 0.25 16.67 -31.63
CA GLY A 302 -0.63 16.68 -32.79
C GLY A 302 -1.86 15.79 -32.61
N GLY A 303 -2.75 15.74 -33.63
CA GLY A 303 -3.93 14.88 -33.59
C GLY A 303 -5.12 15.41 -32.78
N TRP A 304 -5.24 16.73 -32.61
CA TRP A 304 -6.35 17.35 -31.86
C TRP A 304 -7.27 18.13 -32.78
N ASP A 305 -8.58 17.87 -32.71
CA ASP A 305 -9.59 18.69 -33.38
C ASP A 305 -9.92 19.91 -32.50
N THR A 306 -9.69 21.09 -33.05
CA THR A 306 -9.85 22.35 -32.32
C THR A 306 -10.50 23.42 -33.17
N ARG A 307 -11.24 24.31 -32.52
CA ARG A 307 -11.89 25.46 -33.16
C ARG A 307 -11.33 26.76 -32.58
N PRO A 308 -10.73 27.65 -33.39
CA PRO A 308 -10.27 28.96 -32.92
C PRO A 308 -11.42 29.78 -32.31
N LEU A 309 -11.19 30.39 -31.15
CA LEU A 309 -12.17 31.25 -30.45
C LEU A 309 -11.79 32.74 -30.48
N GLY A 310 -10.57 33.05 -30.89
CA GLY A 310 -10.02 34.41 -30.91
C GLY A 310 -8.95 34.59 -29.85
N GLU A 311 -8.84 35.81 -29.33
CA GLU A 311 -7.83 36.22 -28.36
C GLU A 311 -8.48 36.73 -27.07
N ILE A 312 -7.82 36.46 -25.94
CA ILE A 312 -8.19 37.05 -24.66
C ILE A 312 -7.01 37.84 -24.10
N THR A 313 -7.31 39.00 -23.51
CA THR A 313 -6.32 39.79 -22.79
C THR A 313 -6.40 39.48 -21.31
N VAL A 314 -5.31 38.96 -20.77
CA VAL A 314 -5.16 38.68 -19.35
C VAL A 314 -4.78 39.99 -18.66
N LYS A 315 -5.62 40.51 -17.75
CA LYS A 315 -5.23 41.59 -16.83
C LYS A 315 -3.86 41.30 -16.22
N GLY A 316 -2.87 42.15 -16.53
CA GLY A 316 -1.46 42.00 -16.12
C GLY A 316 -0.49 41.61 -17.24
N LYS A 317 -0.98 41.16 -18.41
CA LYS A 317 -0.17 40.89 -19.60
C LYS A 317 -0.51 41.85 -20.75
N SER A 318 0.53 42.30 -21.44
CA SER A 318 0.43 43.21 -22.59
C SER A 318 0.01 42.50 -23.87
N GLU A 319 0.35 41.21 -24.00
CA GLU A 319 0.11 40.42 -25.21
C GLU A 319 -1.18 39.59 -25.08
N PRO A 320 -2.11 39.70 -26.05
CA PRO A 320 -3.27 38.83 -26.13
C PRO A 320 -2.86 37.38 -26.33
N THR A 321 -3.58 36.45 -25.68
CA THR A 321 -3.36 35.01 -25.86
C THR A 321 -4.44 34.44 -26.76
N ARG A 322 -4.04 33.80 -27.86
CA ARG A 322 -4.96 33.05 -28.71
C ARG A 322 -5.46 31.79 -28.01
N ILE A 323 -6.75 31.52 -28.18
CA ILE A 323 -7.44 30.43 -27.48
C ILE A 323 -8.30 29.63 -28.46
N HIS A 324 -8.44 28.35 -28.15
CA HIS A 324 -9.16 27.38 -28.98
C HIS A 324 -10.13 26.59 -28.12
N ALA A 325 -11.26 26.19 -28.70
CA ALA A 325 -12.10 25.14 -28.14
C ALA A 325 -11.50 23.78 -28.53
N LEU A 326 -11.30 22.91 -27.54
CA LEU A 326 -10.95 21.51 -27.79
C LEU A 326 -12.25 20.73 -28.08
N ILE A 327 -12.32 20.08 -29.24
CA ILE A 327 -13.52 19.36 -29.71
C ILE A 327 -13.36 17.85 -29.52
N GLY A 328 -12.17 17.33 -29.80
CA GLY A 328 -11.88 15.91 -29.68
C GLY A 328 -10.47 15.56 -30.14
N GLU A 329 -10.19 14.27 -30.16
CA GLU A 329 -9.04 13.72 -30.88
C GLU A 329 -9.38 13.69 -32.37
N GLY A 330 -8.53 14.29 -33.19
CA GLY A 330 -8.65 14.27 -34.64
C GLY A 330 -8.48 12.85 -35.15
N ALA A 331 -9.32 12.44 -36.11
CA ALA A 331 -9.10 11.18 -36.82
C ALA A 331 -7.71 11.21 -37.46
N ASP A 332 -6.95 10.12 -37.32
CA ASP A 332 -5.69 9.86 -38.03
C ASP A 332 -5.77 10.47 -39.43
N ARG A 333 -4.98 11.52 -39.69
CA ARG A 333 -4.67 11.85 -41.08
C ARG A 333 -3.70 10.77 -41.51
N PRO A 334 -4.06 9.88 -42.46
CA PRO A 334 -3.09 8.91 -42.97
C PRO A 334 -1.89 9.70 -43.48
N GLU A 335 -0.70 9.25 -43.06
CA GLU A 335 0.58 9.75 -43.56
C GLU A 335 0.50 9.81 -45.10
N GLN A 336 0.49 11.02 -45.66
CA GLN A 336 0.72 11.17 -47.09
C GLN A 336 2.21 10.94 -47.31
N GLY A 337 2.52 9.77 -47.90
CA GLY A 337 3.87 9.35 -48.25
C GLY A 337 4.50 10.08 -49.43
#